data_AF-A0A0E9N1V8-F1
#
_entry.id   AF-A0A0E9N1V8-F1
#
_cell.length_a   1.000
_cell.length_b   1.000
_cell.length_c   1.000
_cell.angle_alpha   90.00
_cell.angle_beta   90.00
_cell.angle_gamma   90.00
#
_symmetry.space_group_name_H-M   'P 1'
#
loop_
_entity.id
_entity.type
_entity.pdbx_description
1 polymer ?
#
loop_
_entity_poly.entity_id
_entity_poly.type
_entity_poly.pdbx_seq_one_letter_code
_entity_poly.pdbx_strand_id
1 'polypeptide(L)'
;MLIYQAVFDAYRQMKFIRNAERIRINPAAIGLSIENSIHFCLTEIKKMLPSRWEVNVEKEGDKYLVVIYFTCELNDSWNIFEAGPIIRILEQENPKLLGYFLQFLSAMVRVAAIGNWQTDFQDDLFNLRDRVEEMWADPEEYEDLDELTLALNEYNAGAPDHFGRKILNIKKVNLKKLQQQARRFRSCPEVANVICQGCELLMEGRSLAEYRNMDRMEKEGYDGYYLQLDLQYCVVWKYADPVFDDYEEYLNSMANEGLEEPEIRLVIDQNLKLEDILHCDDRKSWPMRLANFMDRAKELLVIFKSKYEPTDGRADEDF
;
A
#
# COMPACT_ATOMS: atom_id res chain seq x y z
N MET A 1 -6.15 -9.29 -39.58
CA MET A 1 -5.71 -8.19 -40.49
C MET A 1 -5.88 -6.82 -39.85
N LEU A 2 -7.07 -6.48 -39.30
CA LEU A 2 -7.33 -5.21 -38.62
C LEU A 2 -6.47 -4.98 -37.36
N ILE A 3 -6.34 -6.00 -36.50
CA ILE A 3 -5.54 -5.91 -35.26
C ILE A 3 -4.05 -5.72 -35.54
N TYR A 4 -3.52 -6.42 -36.55
CA TYR A 4 -2.12 -6.32 -36.97
C TYR A 4 -1.75 -4.91 -37.46
N GLN A 5 -2.62 -4.31 -38.27
CA GLN A 5 -2.42 -2.95 -38.77
C GLN A 5 -2.51 -1.92 -37.62
N ALA A 6 -3.45 -2.10 -36.69
CA ALA A 6 -3.61 -1.22 -35.53
C ALA A 6 -2.38 -1.22 -34.59
N VAL A 7 -1.80 -2.38 -34.30
CA VAL A 7 -0.58 -2.49 -33.48
C VAL A 7 0.61 -1.81 -34.15
N PHE A 8 0.75 -1.96 -35.46
CA PHE A 8 1.84 -1.32 -36.19
C PHE A 8 1.65 0.19 -36.35
N ASP A 9 0.40 0.65 -36.48
CA ASP A 9 0.08 2.08 -36.50
C ASP A 9 0.32 2.74 -35.13
N ALA A 10 0.06 2.03 -34.03
CA ALA A 10 0.46 2.45 -32.69
C ALA A 10 1.98 2.63 -32.60
N TYR A 11 2.77 1.65 -33.07
CA TYR A 11 4.24 1.76 -33.12
C TYR A 11 4.72 2.98 -33.94
N ARG A 12 4.15 3.20 -35.13
CA ARG A 12 4.47 4.36 -35.97
C ARG A 12 4.18 5.66 -35.25
N GLN A 13 3.03 5.72 -34.57
CA GLN A 13 2.62 6.88 -33.80
C GLN A 13 3.60 7.15 -32.64
N MET A 14 4.01 6.12 -31.91
CA MET A 14 5.01 6.24 -30.83
C MET A 14 6.37 6.72 -31.33
N LYS A 15 6.85 6.18 -32.47
CA LYS A 15 8.09 6.63 -33.11
C LYS A 15 8.04 8.09 -33.56
N PHE A 16 6.90 8.50 -34.10
CA PHE A 16 6.69 9.88 -34.50
C PHE A 16 6.65 10.83 -33.29
N ILE A 17 5.91 10.46 -32.24
CA ILE A 17 5.82 11.22 -30.99
C ILE A 17 7.20 11.42 -30.35
N ARG A 18 8.02 10.37 -30.30
CA ARG A 18 9.31 10.40 -29.60
C ARG A 18 10.44 11.06 -30.40
N ASN A 19 10.54 10.73 -31.69
CA ASN A 19 11.70 11.08 -32.51
C ASN A 19 11.37 11.97 -33.72
N ALA A 20 10.11 12.39 -33.89
CA ALA A 20 9.60 12.99 -35.13
C ALA A 20 9.81 12.12 -36.38
N GLU A 21 9.99 10.80 -36.19
CA GLU A 21 10.30 9.85 -37.26
C GLU A 21 9.01 9.29 -37.90
N ARG A 22 8.87 9.44 -39.22
CA ARG A 22 7.72 8.91 -39.97
C ARG A 22 8.06 7.59 -40.63
N ILE A 23 7.57 6.48 -40.06
CA ILE A 23 7.76 5.14 -40.62
C ILE A 23 6.64 4.83 -41.63
N ARG A 24 7.01 4.54 -42.88
CA ARG A 24 6.07 4.29 -44.01
C ARG A 24 6.02 2.83 -44.46
N ILE A 25 6.73 1.94 -43.78
CA ILE A 25 6.89 0.53 -44.18
C ILE A 25 5.57 -0.22 -44.02
N ASN A 26 5.06 -0.90 -45.06
CA ASN A 26 3.90 -1.78 -44.92
C ASN A 26 4.33 -3.10 -44.24
N PRO A 27 3.89 -3.38 -43.01
CA PRO A 27 4.37 -4.53 -42.24
C PRO A 27 4.00 -5.87 -42.89
N ALA A 28 2.85 -5.95 -43.58
CA ALA A 28 2.43 -7.14 -44.32
C ALA A 28 3.29 -7.42 -45.56
N ALA A 29 3.87 -6.38 -46.18
CA ALA A 29 4.70 -6.50 -47.37
C ALA A 29 6.12 -7.02 -47.07
N ILE A 30 6.56 -6.94 -45.82
CA ILE A 30 7.89 -7.38 -45.37
C ILE A 30 7.83 -8.63 -44.48
N GLY A 31 6.66 -9.25 -44.34
CA GLY A 31 6.48 -10.49 -43.57
C GLY A 31 6.70 -10.33 -42.07
N LEU A 32 6.51 -9.13 -41.51
CA LEU A 32 6.72 -8.89 -40.09
C LEU A 32 5.66 -9.65 -39.26
N SER A 33 6.05 -10.39 -38.22
CA SER A 33 5.05 -11.05 -37.34
C SER A 33 4.34 -10.03 -36.44
N ILE A 34 3.17 -10.41 -35.91
CA ILE A 34 2.46 -9.60 -34.92
C ILE A 34 3.28 -9.45 -33.63
N GLU A 35 3.98 -10.52 -33.23
CA GLU A 35 4.87 -10.54 -32.06
C GLU A 35 6.01 -9.52 -32.19
N ASN A 36 6.63 -9.44 -33.37
CA ASN A 36 7.66 -8.43 -33.64
C ASN A 36 7.10 -7.01 -33.59
N SER A 37 5.86 -6.81 -34.06
CA SER A 37 5.18 -5.51 -34.03
C SER A 37 4.86 -5.07 -32.60
N ILE A 38 4.40 -6.02 -31.77
CA ILE A 38 4.17 -5.81 -30.33
C ILE A 38 5.48 -5.46 -29.64
N HIS A 39 6.55 -6.22 -29.90
CA HIS A 39 7.86 -5.99 -29.29
C HIS A 39 8.43 -4.60 -29.63
N PHE A 40 8.28 -4.13 -30.87
CA PHE A 40 8.70 -2.79 -31.26
C PHE A 40 7.87 -1.69 -30.57
N CYS A 41 6.57 -1.87 -30.45
CA CYS A 41 5.69 -0.95 -29.72
C CYS A 41 6.11 -0.85 -28.25
N LEU A 42 6.24 -2.00 -27.56
CA LEU A 42 6.70 -2.10 -26.18
C LEU A 42 8.06 -1.43 -25.96
N THR A 43 9.01 -1.72 -26.83
CA THR A 43 10.37 -1.16 -26.75
C THR A 43 10.37 0.37 -26.83
N GLU A 44 9.49 0.97 -27.63
CA GLU A 44 9.41 2.43 -27.71
C GLU A 44 8.65 3.01 -26.51
N ILE A 45 7.57 2.37 -26.05
CA ILE A 45 6.85 2.77 -24.85
C ILE A 45 7.76 2.73 -23.63
N LYS A 46 8.50 1.63 -23.42
CA LYS A 46 9.46 1.47 -22.33
C LYS A 46 10.50 2.59 -22.26
N LYS A 47 10.96 3.10 -23.42
CA LYS A 47 11.93 4.20 -23.48
C LYS A 47 11.34 5.57 -23.16
N MET A 48 10.01 5.70 -23.15
CA MET A 48 9.30 6.92 -22.75
C MET A 48 8.90 6.89 -21.28
N LEU A 49 8.93 5.72 -20.64
CA LEU A 49 8.57 5.56 -19.23
C LEU A 49 9.71 5.99 -18.29
N PRO A 50 9.38 6.52 -17.10
CA PRO A 50 10.36 6.80 -16.06
C PRO A 50 11.06 5.52 -15.55
N SER A 51 12.16 5.68 -14.81
CA SER A 51 12.83 4.55 -14.15
C SER A 51 11.85 3.73 -13.29
N ARG A 52 12.05 2.40 -13.24
CA ARG A 52 11.20 1.44 -12.49
C ARG A 52 9.75 1.29 -12.96
N TRP A 53 9.37 1.91 -14.08
CA TRP A 53 8.10 1.57 -14.75
C TRP A 53 8.35 0.52 -15.81
N GLU A 54 7.67 -0.59 -15.71
CA GLU A 54 7.69 -1.68 -16.66
C GLU A 54 6.47 -1.62 -17.58
N VAL A 55 6.54 -2.35 -18.69
CA VAL A 55 5.46 -2.42 -19.66
C VAL A 55 5.34 -3.83 -20.21
N ASN A 56 4.11 -4.35 -20.24
CA ASN A 56 3.76 -5.63 -20.80
C ASN A 56 2.63 -5.47 -21.85
N VAL A 57 2.37 -6.52 -22.63
CA VAL A 57 1.16 -6.62 -23.45
C VAL A 57 0.34 -7.82 -23.01
N GLU A 58 -0.93 -7.55 -22.77
CA GLU A 58 -1.94 -8.58 -22.55
C GLU A 58 -2.87 -8.69 -23.73
N LYS A 59 -3.50 -9.86 -23.85
CA LYS A 59 -4.54 -10.11 -24.86
C LYS A 59 -5.87 -10.32 -24.15
N GLU A 60 -6.77 -9.34 -24.30
CA GLU A 60 -8.13 -9.42 -23.78
C GLU A 60 -9.12 -9.64 -24.95
N GLY A 61 -9.53 -10.89 -25.15
CA GLY A 61 -10.36 -11.28 -26.29
C GLY A 61 -9.70 -10.99 -27.64
N ASP A 62 -10.30 -10.09 -28.42
CA ASP A 62 -9.82 -9.67 -29.75
C ASP A 62 -8.93 -8.40 -29.70
N LYS A 63 -8.56 -7.93 -28.51
CA LYS A 63 -7.76 -6.72 -28.32
C LYS A 63 -6.41 -7.05 -27.69
N TYR A 64 -5.43 -6.20 -28.00
CA TYR A 64 -4.18 -6.15 -27.25
C TYR A 64 -4.19 -4.91 -26.36
N LEU A 65 -3.79 -5.07 -25.11
CA LEU A 65 -3.63 -4.00 -24.15
C LEU A 65 -2.14 -3.79 -23.89
N VAL A 66 -1.69 -2.54 -23.92
CA VAL A 66 -0.45 -2.12 -23.26
C VAL A 66 -0.77 -1.97 -21.79
N VAL A 67 0.00 -2.68 -20.97
CA VAL A 67 -0.07 -2.68 -19.51
C VAL A 67 1.18 -1.97 -19.02
N ILE A 68 1.03 -0.78 -18.45
CA ILE A 68 2.14 -0.01 -17.88
C ILE A 68 2.01 -0.08 -16.35
N TYR A 69 3.07 -0.52 -15.68
CA TYR A 69 3.05 -0.76 -14.23
C TYR A 69 4.34 -0.27 -13.57
N PHE A 70 4.24 0.13 -12.31
CA PHE A 70 5.40 0.49 -11.51
C PHE A 70 5.92 -0.73 -10.77
N THR A 71 7.24 -0.90 -10.72
CA THR A 71 7.91 -1.91 -9.89
C THR A 71 8.66 -1.22 -8.76
N CYS A 72 8.44 -1.67 -7.53
CA CYS A 72 9.27 -1.29 -6.41
C CYS A 72 9.57 -2.48 -5.53
N GLU A 73 10.85 -2.61 -5.19
CA GLU A 73 11.30 -3.45 -4.09
C GLU A 73 11.12 -2.65 -2.81
N LEU A 74 10.47 -3.29 -1.84
CA LEU A 74 10.24 -2.78 -0.51
C LEU A 74 11.01 -3.71 0.42
N ASN A 75 11.97 -3.16 1.14
CA ASN A 75 12.99 -3.98 1.80
C ASN A 75 12.55 -4.53 3.16
N ASP A 76 11.51 -3.98 3.78
CA ASP A 76 11.11 -4.30 5.15
C ASP A 76 9.57 -4.30 5.29
N SER A 77 9.04 -5.07 6.25
CA SER A 77 7.62 -5.13 6.64
C SER A 77 7.08 -3.80 7.15
N TRP A 78 5.83 -3.50 6.81
CA TRP A 78 5.28 -2.15 6.81
C TRP A 78 4.43 -1.82 8.04
N ASN A 79 5.12 -1.72 9.18
CA ASN A 79 4.50 -1.41 10.47
C ASN A 79 4.46 0.10 10.66
N ILE A 80 3.26 0.66 10.62
CA ILE A 80 3.07 2.10 10.46
C ILE A 80 3.38 2.87 11.75
N PHE A 81 2.83 2.44 12.89
CA PHE A 81 3.18 2.92 14.25
C PHE A 81 2.27 2.23 15.29
N GLU A 82 2.68 2.22 16.57
CA GLU A 82 1.93 1.66 17.70
C GLU A 82 0.90 2.64 18.28
N ALA A 83 -0.38 2.48 17.96
CA ALA A 83 -1.41 3.44 18.34
C ALA A 83 -1.77 3.42 19.83
N GLY A 84 -1.79 2.26 20.48
CA GLY A 84 -2.22 2.06 21.86
C GLY A 84 -1.41 2.88 22.87
N PRO A 85 -0.08 2.73 22.93
CA PRO A 85 0.77 3.54 23.81
C PRO A 85 0.61 5.04 23.59
N ILE A 86 0.53 5.47 22.33
CA ILE A 86 0.35 6.89 21.98
C ILE A 86 -0.99 7.41 22.49
N ILE A 87 -2.08 6.65 22.27
CA ILE A 87 -3.43 7.00 22.73
C ILE A 87 -3.45 7.13 24.25
N ARG A 88 -2.85 6.17 24.97
CA ARG A 88 -2.78 6.17 26.44
C ARG A 88 -2.07 7.42 26.97
N ILE A 89 -0.91 7.76 26.41
CA ILE A 89 -0.16 8.95 26.82
C ILE A 89 -0.97 10.21 26.50
N LEU A 90 -1.53 10.33 25.28
CA LEU A 90 -2.30 11.51 24.90
C LEU A 90 -3.59 11.66 25.71
N GLU A 91 -4.22 10.57 26.16
CA GLU A 91 -5.38 10.62 27.04
C GLU A 91 -5.05 11.28 28.39
N GLN A 92 -3.84 11.07 28.90
CA GLN A 92 -3.36 11.66 30.15
C GLN A 92 -2.82 13.09 29.95
N GLU A 93 -1.96 13.27 28.95
CA GLU A 93 -1.19 14.50 28.75
C GLU A 93 -1.93 15.56 27.92
N ASN A 94 -2.68 15.13 26.89
CA ASN A 94 -3.37 16.06 26.00
C ASN A 94 -4.62 15.48 25.30
N PRO A 95 -5.78 15.42 25.98
CA PRO A 95 -7.02 14.85 25.43
C PRO A 95 -7.51 15.54 24.14
N LYS A 96 -7.14 16.81 23.95
CA LYS A 96 -7.53 17.56 22.75
C LYS A 96 -6.71 17.15 21.54
N LEU A 97 -5.40 16.91 21.71
CA LEU A 97 -4.55 16.38 20.67
C LEU A 97 -4.90 14.92 20.35
N LEU A 98 -5.30 14.12 21.35
CA LEU A 98 -5.87 12.79 21.12
C LEU A 98 -7.03 12.84 20.12
N GLY A 99 -7.97 13.78 20.29
CA GLY A 99 -9.08 13.96 19.35
C GLY A 99 -8.66 14.26 17.90
N TYR A 100 -7.51 14.92 17.70
CA TYR A 100 -6.94 15.14 16.37
C TYR A 100 -6.17 13.93 15.85
N PHE A 101 -5.48 13.22 16.74
CA PHE A 101 -4.81 11.96 16.41
C PHE A 101 -5.81 10.92 15.91
N LEU A 102 -6.94 10.72 16.59
CA LEU A 102 -7.98 9.79 16.14
C LEU A 102 -8.60 10.19 14.79
N GLN A 103 -8.75 11.49 14.52
CA GLN A 103 -9.17 11.98 13.20
C GLN A 103 -8.12 11.71 12.13
N PHE A 104 -6.83 11.83 12.47
CA PHE A 104 -5.74 11.49 11.57
C PHE A 104 -5.75 9.98 11.25
N LEU A 105 -5.86 9.10 12.24
CA LEU A 105 -5.98 7.66 12.02
C LEU A 105 -7.17 7.30 11.13
N SER A 106 -8.33 7.94 11.37
CA SER A 106 -9.51 7.75 10.52
C SER A 106 -9.26 8.17 9.06
N ALA A 107 -8.49 9.24 8.85
CA ALA A 107 -8.13 9.67 7.51
C ALA A 107 -7.14 8.71 6.84
N MET A 108 -6.15 8.18 7.57
CA MET A 108 -5.24 7.14 7.05
C MET A 108 -6.03 5.93 6.55
N VAL A 109 -6.94 5.42 7.38
CA VAL A 109 -7.77 4.25 7.05
C VAL A 109 -8.71 4.54 5.87
N ARG A 110 -9.42 5.67 5.89
CA ARG A 110 -10.48 5.93 4.91
C ARG A 110 -10.02 6.57 3.59
N VAL A 111 -8.91 7.31 3.60
CA VAL A 111 -8.41 8.04 2.43
C VAL A 111 -7.28 7.28 1.75
N ALA A 112 -6.36 6.70 2.53
CA ALA A 112 -5.24 5.95 1.99
C ALA A 112 -5.48 4.44 1.98
N ALA A 113 -6.62 3.94 2.47
CA ALA A 113 -6.85 2.50 2.65
C ALA A 113 -5.71 1.84 3.43
N ILE A 114 -5.30 2.45 4.54
CA ILE A 114 -4.32 1.84 5.44
C ILE A 114 -5.07 0.92 6.40
N GLY A 115 -4.64 -0.34 6.50
CA GLY A 115 -5.16 -1.28 7.47
C GLY A 115 -5.04 -0.73 8.90
N ASN A 116 -5.97 -1.13 9.75
CA ASN A 116 -5.81 -0.94 11.19
C ASN A 116 -6.20 -2.23 11.90
N TRP A 117 -5.78 -2.34 13.15
CA TRP A 117 -6.04 -3.48 14.04
C TRP A 117 -7.52 -3.91 14.20
N GLN A 118 -8.49 -3.16 13.67
CA GLN A 118 -9.94 -3.38 13.76
C GLN A 118 -10.64 -3.56 12.41
N THR A 119 -9.99 -3.32 11.26
CA THR A 119 -10.59 -3.47 9.92
C THR A 119 -9.81 -4.46 9.07
N ASP A 120 -10.48 -5.29 8.27
CA ASP A 120 -9.96 -6.32 7.35
C ASP A 120 -9.07 -7.40 8.02
N PHE A 121 -8.21 -6.98 8.93
CA PHE A 121 -7.49 -7.73 9.95
C PHE A 121 -8.40 -8.68 10.76
N GLN A 122 -9.65 -8.31 11.05
CA GLN A 122 -10.57 -9.21 11.78
C GLN A 122 -10.98 -10.40 10.92
N ASP A 123 -11.37 -10.20 9.67
CA ASP A 123 -11.83 -11.29 8.80
C ASP A 123 -10.66 -12.22 8.40
N ASP A 124 -9.46 -11.67 8.18
CA ASP A 124 -8.27 -12.48 7.94
C ASP A 124 -7.72 -13.15 9.20
N LEU A 125 -7.84 -12.55 10.40
CA LEU A 125 -7.54 -13.22 11.67
C LEU A 125 -8.55 -14.31 12.05
N PHE A 126 -9.82 -14.16 11.68
CA PHE A 126 -10.81 -15.23 11.83
C PHE A 126 -10.45 -16.42 10.92
N ASN A 127 -10.03 -16.15 9.68
CA ASN A 127 -9.49 -17.20 8.79
C ASN A 127 -8.16 -17.78 9.30
N LEU A 128 -7.33 -16.98 9.99
CA LEU A 128 -6.09 -17.43 10.63
C LEU A 128 -6.40 -18.36 11.81
N ARG A 129 -7.37 -18.01 12.66
CA ARG A 129 -7.82 -18.87 13.77
C ARG A 129 -8.35 -20.21 13.28
N ASP A 130 -9.21 -20.20 12.26
CA ASP A 130 -9.74 -21.44 11.67
C ASP A 130 -8.62 -22.27 11.01
N ARG A 131 -7.61 -21.62 10.42
CA ARG A 131 -6.42 -22.29 9.86
C ARG A 131 -5.46 -22.82 10.92
N VAL A 132 -5.27 -22.11 12.02
CA VAL A 132 -4.41 -22.52 13.14
C VAL A 132 -5.05 -23.71 13.87
N GLU A 133 -6.37 -23.69 14.08
CA GLU A 133 -7.13 -24.85 14.60
C GLU A 133 -7.06 -26.08 13.66
N GLU A 134 -6.93 -25.88 12.33
CA GLU A 134 -6.74 -26.96 11.34
C GLU A 134 -5.29 -27.44 11.20
N MET A 135 -4.28 -26.56 11.38
CA MET A 135 -2.87 -26.88 11.16
C MET A 135 -2.21 -27.54 12.38
N TRP A 136 -2.67 -27.25 13.59
CA TRP A 136 -1.97 -27.65 14.82
C TRP A 136 -2.59 -28.92 15.44
N ALA A 137 -2.08 -30.07 15.00
CA ALA A 137 -2.42 -31.38 15.56
C ALA A 137 -1.55 -31.77 16.77
N ASP A 138 -0.59 -30.93 17.17
CA ASP A 138 0.42 -31.24 18.18
C ASP A 138 0.21 -30.44 19.51
N PRO A 139 0.14 -31.10 20.68
CA PRO A 139 -0.11 -30.46 21.98
C PRO A 139 0.92 -29.44 22.48
N GLU A 140 2.15 -29.40 21.96
CA GLU A 140 3.18 -28.44 22.40
C GLU A 140 3.02 -27.04 21.75
N GLU A 141 2.25 -26.92 20.65
CA GLU A 141 1.91 -25.63 20.03
C GLU A 141 0.72 -24.93 20.74
N TYR A 142 0.20 -25.48 21.86
CA TYR A 142 -0.95 -24.90 22.56
C TYR A 142 -0.66 -23.62 23.36
N GLU A 143 0.58 -23.40 23.83
CA GLU A 143 0.92 -22.16 24.58
C GLU A 143 0.83 -20.93 23.68
N ASP A 144 1.29 -21.04 22.43
CA ASP A 144 1.19 -19.98 21.42
C ASP A 144 -0.27 -19.71 21.03
N LEU A 145 -1.13 -20.74 21.02
CA LEU A 145 -2.57 -20.61 20.76
C LEU A 145 -3.31 -19.85 21.88
N ASP A 146 -2.96 -20.10 23.14
CA ASP A 146 -3.56 -19.42 24.29
C ASP A 146 -3.14 -17.94 24.33
N GLU A 147 -1.87 -17.63 24.06
CA GLU A 147 -1.38 -16.26 23.95
C GLU A 147 -2.03 -15.50 22.78
N LEU A 148 -2.14 -16.14 21.60
CA LEU A 148 -2.85 -15.60 20.43
C LEU A 148 -4.33 -15.36 20.74
N THR A 149 -4.99 -16.30 21.42
CA THR A 149 -6.41 -16.18 21.81
C THR A 149 -6.64 -15.02 22.79
N LEU A 150 -5.74 -14.84 23.75
CA LEU A 150 -5.80 -13.72 24.69
C LEU A 150 -5.60 -12.37 23.97
N ALA A 151 -4.64 -12.30 23.05
CA ALA A 151 -4.41 -11.11 22.24
C ALA A 151 -5.62 -10.77 21.37
N LEU A 152 -6.20 -11.76 20.66
CA LEU A 152 -7.44 -11.60 19.88
C LEU A 152 -8.61 -11.09 20.73
N ASN A 153 -8.77 -11.60 21.95
CA ASN A 153 -9.79 -11.12 22.87
C ASN A 153 -9.54 -9.67 23.32
N GLU A 154 -8.27 -9.25 23.47
CA GLU A 154 -7.92 -7.85 23.74
C GLU A 154 -8.36 -6.95 22.57
N TYR A 155 -8.11 -7.36 21.33
CA TYR A 155 -8.53 -6.60 20.14
C TYR A 155 -10.05 -6.46 20.01
N ASN A 156 -10.80 -7.50 20.40
CA ASN A 156 -12.27 -7.54 20.29
C ASN A 156 -13.00 -6.87 21.46
N ALA A 157 -12.27 -6.43 22.48
CA ALA A 157 -12.84 -5.82 23.67
C ALA A 157 -12.02 -4.62 24.18
N GLY A 158 -12.38 -4.09 25.35
CA GLY A 158 -11.57 -3.11 26.07
C GLY A 158 -11.26 -1.82 25.29
N ALA A 159 -10.02 -1.33 25.44
CA ALA A 159 -9.56 -0.10 24.80
C ALA A 159 -9.37 -0.22 23.27
N PRO A 160 -8.78 -1.31 22.72
CA PRO A 160 -8.63 -1.48 21.28
C PRO A 160 -9.95 -1.35 20.51
N ASP A 161 -10.99 -2.07 20.93
CA ASP A 161 -12.33 -2.03 20.30
C ASP A 161 -12.97 -0.65 20.43
N HIS A 162 -12.91 -0.05 21.62
CA HIS A 162 -13.47 1.29 21.85
C HIS A 162 -12.86 2.34 20.94
N PHE A 163 -11.53 2.37 20.80
CA PHE A 163 -10.85 3.34 19.94
C PHE A 163 -10.97 3.00 18.46
N GLY A 164 -10.93 1.72 18.08
CA GLY A 164 -11.22 1.27 16.72
C GLY A 164 -12.59 1.75 16.24
N ARG A 165 -13.65 1.48 17.01
CA ARG A 165 -15.01 1.97 16.72
C ARG A 165 -15.09 3.49 16.65
N LYS A 166 -14.36 4.23 17.50
CA LYS A 166 -14.31 5.69 17.41
C LYS A 166 -13.70 6.16 16.09
N ILE A 167 -12.59 5.57 15.67
CA ILE A 167 -11.90 5.88 14.42
C ILE A 167 -12.81 5.61 13.22
N LEU A 168 -13.49 4.46 13.22
CA LEU A 168 -14.42 4.08 12.15
C LEU A 168 -15.69 4.94 12.14
N ASN A 169 -16.18 5.43 13.27
CA ASN A 169 -17.37 6.28 13.30
C ASN A 169 -17.12 7.75 12.87
N ILE A 170 -15.86 8.16 12.68
CA ILE A 170 -15.54 9.49 12.15
C ILE A 170 -15.85 9.50 10.65
N LYS A 171 -16.94 10.21 10.28
CA LYS A 171 -17.48 10.18 8.90
C LYS A 171 -16.63 10.91 7.87
N LYS A 172 -16.16 12.12 8.18
CA LYS A 172 -15.42 12.96 7.23
C LYS A 172 -14.40 13.83 7.95
N VAL A 173 -13.15 13.67 7.56
CA VAL A 173 -12.01 14.45 8.07
C VAL A 173 -11.64 15.50 7.04
N ASN A 174 -11.55 16.76 7.46
CA ASN A 174 -11.01 17.83 6.61
C ASN A 174 -9.51 17.96 6.90
N LEU A 175 -8.69 17.35 6.04
CA LEU A 175 -7.22 17.27 6.21
C LEU A 175 -6.57 18.65 6.40
N LYS A 176 -6.97 19.64 5.61
CA LYS A 176 -6.44 21.02 5.71
C LYS A 176 -6.78 21.65 7.07
N LYS A 177 -7.99 21.45 7.57
CA LYS A 177 -8.41 21.94 8.89
C LYS A 177 -7.67 21.20 10.01
N LEU A 178 -7.55 19.88 9.91
CA LEU A 178 -6.86 19.04 10.87
C LEU A 178 -5.38 19.44 11.00
N GLN A 179 -4.68 19.58 9.87
CA GLN A 179 -3.31 20.09 9.79
C GLN A 179 -3.17 21.47 10.47
N GLN A 180 -4.05 22.43 10.14
CA GLN A 180 -4.04 23.75 10.77
C GLN A 180 -4.28 23.73 12.28
N GLN A 181 -5.12 22.79 12.75
CA GLN A 181 -5.40 22.61 14.18
C GLN A 181 -4.20 21.99 14.90
N ALA A 182 -3.58 20.96 14.32
CA ALA A 182 -2.40 20.30 14.87
C ALA A 182 -1.19 21.24 14.98
N ARG A 183 -0.95 22.10 13.97
CA ARG A 183 0.15 23.10 13.98
C ARG A 183 0.14 24.06 15.17
N ARG A 184 -0.99 24.20 15.87
CA ARG A 184 -1.15 25.08 17.05
C ARG A 184 -0.72 24.41 18.35
N PHE A 185 -0.52 23.09 18.36
CA PHE A 185 -0.09 22.36 19.54
C PHE A 185 1.41 22.49 19.71
N ARG A 186 1.80 22.72 20.97
CA ARG A 186 3.21 22.82 21.41
C ARG A 186 3.56 21.74 22.42
N SER A 187 2.57 21.26 23.17
CA SER A 187 2.61 20.01 23.95
C SER A 187 2.56 18.80 23.01
N CYS A 188 3.36 17.77 23.29
CA CYS A 188 3.51 16.57 22.46
C CYS A 188 3.81 16.93 20.98
N PRO A 189 4.87 17.73 20.71
CA PRO A 189 5.15 18.27 19.39
C PRO A 189 5.41 17.17 18.34
N GLU A 190 5.89 16.00 18.75
CA GLU A 190 6.12 14.84 17.90
C GLU A 190 4.82 14.36 17.23
N VAL A 191 3.78 14.10 18.04
CA VAL A 191 2.46 13.68 17.54
C VAL A 191 1.85 14.76 16.66
N ALA A 192 1.93 16.03 17.07
CA ALA A 192 1.43 17.14 16.26
C ALA A 192 2.14 17.23 14.89
N ASN A 193 3.45 16.96 14.85
CA ASN A 193 4.25 16.94 13.63
C ASN A 193 3.86 15.78 12.71
N VAL A 194 3.67 14.57 13.26
CA VAL A 194 3.18 13.40 12.51
C VAL A 194 1.82 13.70 11.85
N ILE A 195 0.87 14.27 12.60
CA ILE A 195 -0.43 14.67 12.04
C ILE A 195 -0.26 15.70 10.92
N CYS A 196 0.65 16.67 11.07
CA CYS A 196 0.88 17.70 10.05
C CYS A 196 1.45 17.12 8.75
N GLN A 197 2.53 16.34 8.85
CA GLN A 197 3.19 15.72 7.69
C GLN A 197 2.27 14.69 7.02
N GLY A 198 1.58 13.87 7.82
CA GLY A 198 0.63 12.89 7.31
C GLY A 198 -0.55 13.56 6.59
N CYS A 199 -1.07 14.69 7.09
CA CYS A 199 -2.10 15.44 6.36
C CYS A 199 -1.58 16.01 5.02
N GLU A 200 -0.33 16.48 4.95
CA GLU A 200 0.28 16.95 3.69
C GLU A 200 0.36 15.81 2.68
N LEU A 201 0.83 14.66 3.14
CA LEU A 201 0.93 13.44 2.35
C LEU A 201 -0.44 12.97 1.83
N LEU A 202 -1.45 12.87 2.70
CA LEU A 202 -2.80 12.44 2.34
C LEU A 202 -3.53 13.43 1.42
N MET A 203 -3.20 14.74 1.48
CA MET A 203 -3.75 15.72 0.53
C MET A 203 -3.20 15.54 -0.88
N GLU A 204 -1.99 14.99 -1.02
CA GLU A 204 -1.32 14.75 -2.30
C GLU A 204 -1.47 13.31 -2.79
N GLY A 205 -1.82 12.38 -1.90
CA GLY A 205 -1.89 10.95 -2.15
C GLY A 205 -3.17 10.45 -2.86
N ARG A 206 -3.23 9.12 -2.95
CA ARG A 206 -4.28 8.23 -3.49
C ARG A 206 -4.56 7.08 -2.51
N SER A 207 -5.59 6.29 -2.77
CA SER A 207 -5.90 5.11 -1.95
C SER A 207 -4.93 3.96 -2.29
N LEU A 208 -4.41 3.23 -1.30
CA LEU A 208 -3.59 2.03 -1.51
C LEU A 208 -4.38 0.90 -2.18
N ALA A 209 -5.70 0.83 -1.97
CA ALA A 209 -6.58 -0.10 -2.69
C ALA A 209 -6.55 0.06 -4.22
N GLU A 210 -5.96 1.15 -4.75
CA GLU A 210 -5.71 1.37 -6.18
C GLU A 210 -4.46 0.61 -6.69
N TYR A 211 -3.70 -0.05 -5.82
CA TYR A 211 -2.47 -0.77 -6.11
C TYR A 211 -2.65 -2.25 -5.74
N ARG A 212 -2.68 -3.14 -6.74
CA ARG A 212 -2.99 -4.58 -6.57
C ARG A 212 -2.10 -5.42 -7.48
N ASN A 213 -1.70 -6.61 -7.05
CA ASN A 213 -1.01 -7.59 -7.89
C ASN A 213 -2.00 -8.67 -8.42
N MET A 214 -2.12 -8.81 -9.74
CA MET A 214 -3.05 -9.73 -10.43
C MET A 214 -2.38 -11.00 -11.01
N ASP A 215 -1.06 -11.02 -11.17
CA ASP A 215 -0.35 -11.96 -12.09
C ASP A 215 -0.27 -13.41 -11.59
N ARG A 216 -0.52 -13.66 -10.30
CA ARG A 216 -0.55 -15.01 -9.72
C ARG A 216 -1.90 -15.73 -9.91
N MET A 217 -2.97 -15.00 -10.22
CA MET A 217 -4.32 -15.56 -10.42
C MET A 217 -4.39 -16.55 -11.58
N GLU A 218 -3.82 -16.18 -12.75
CA GLU A 218 -3.95 -17.01 -13.95
C GLU A 218 -3.14 -18.30 -13.88
N LYS A 219 -2.10 -18.33 -13.04
CA LYS A 219 -1.20 -19.50 -12.93
C LYS A 219 -1.63 -20.50 -11.87
N GLU A 220 -2.25 -20.07 -10.78
CA GLU A 220 -2.52 -20.94 -9.62
C GLU A 220 -4.01 -21.18 -9.32
N GLY A 221 -4.94 -20.53 -10.02
CA GLY A 221 -6.38 -20.85 -9.92
C GLY A 221 -7.04 -20.41 -8.61
N TYR A 222 -6.42 -19.49 -7.88
CA TYR A 222 -7.01 -18.86 -6.70
C TYR A 222 -8.00 -17.77 -7.12
N ASP A 223 -9.28 -17.98 -6.83
CA ASP A 223 -10.34 -17.00 -7.08
C ASP A 223 -10.34 -15.97 -5.94
N GLY A 224 -10.06 -14.70 -6.26
CA GLY A 224 -10.23 -13.57 -5.32
C GLY A 224 -9.05 -13.22 -4.40
N TYR A 225 -7.86 -13.80 -4.61
CA TYR A 225 -6.68 -13.47 -3.82
C TYR A 225 -5.82 -12.41 -4.53
N TYR A 226 -5.79 -11.19 -3.98
CA TYR A 226 -4.95 -10.09 -4.47
C TYR A 226 -3.95 -9.72 -3.38
N LEU A 227 -2.65 -9.60 -3.72
CA LEU A 227 -1.73 -8.87 -2.84
C LEU A 227 -2.07 -7.39 -2.99
N GLN A 228 -2.91 -6.88 -2.10
CA GLN A 228 -3.30 -5.48 -2.09
C GLN A 228 -2.34 -4.71 -1.17
N LEU A 229 -1.88 -3.55 -1.63
CA LEU A 229 -0.92 -2.73 -0.88
C LEU A 229 -1.47 -2.22 0.46
N ASP A 230 -2.78 -2.11 0.57
CA ASP A 230 -3.49 -1.76 1.80
C ASP A 230 -3.31 -2.80 2.91
N LEU A 231 -3.14 -4.08 2.56
CA LEU A 231 -2.85 -5.15 3.52
C LEU A 231 -1.43 -5.04 4.08
N GLN A 232 -0.47 -4.55 3.28
CA GLN A 232 0.91 -4.42 3.72
C GLN A 232 1.08 -3.29 4.74
N TYR A 233 0.30 -2.22 4.61
CA TYR A 233 0.37 -1.05 5.47
C TYR A 233 -0.66 -1.13 6.60
N CYS A 234 -0.24 -1.45 7.82
CA CYS A 234 -1.13 -1.52 8.98
C CYS A 234 -0.72 -0.62 10.15
N VAL A 235 -1.69 0.12 10.70
CA VAL A 235 -1.58 0.71 12.04
C VAL A 235 -1.84 -0.38 13.07
N VAL A 236 -0.83 -0.67 13.91
CA VAL A 236 -0.92 -1.69 14.96
C VAL A 236 -1.35 -1.08 16.29
N TRP A 237 -1.95 -1.88 17.17
CA TRP A 237 -2.29 -1.40 18.51
C TRP A 237 -1.05 -1.33 19.42
N LYS A 238 -0.20 -2.36 19.43
CA LYS A 238 1.05 -2.43 20.20
C LYS A 238 2.09 -3.27 19.46
N TYR A 239 3.37 -3.09 19.77
CA TYR A 239 4.48 -3.91 19.24
C TYR A 239 4.62 -5.21 20.05
N ALA A 240 5.19 -6.27 19.44
CA ALA A 240 5.34 -7.60 20.05
C ALA A 240 4.00 -8.19 20.50
N ASP A 241 3.04 -8.21 19.57
CA ASP A 241 1.76 -8.86 19.75
C ASP A 241 1.77 -10.12 18.88
N PRO A 242 1.54 -11.33 19.42
CA PRO A 242 1.55 -12.56 18.63
C PRO A 242 0.66 -12.49 17.38
N VAL A 243 -0.48 -11.80 17.50
CA VAL A 243 -1.43 -11.55 16.39
C VAL A 243 -0.78 -10.76 15.25
N PHE A 244 0.06 -9.79 15.60
CA PHE A 244 0.73 -8.95 14.64
C PHE A 244 1.99 -9.62 14.07
N ASP A 245 2.75 -10.34 14.89
CA ASP A 245 3.97 -11.04 14.48
C ASP A 245 3.67 -12.15 13.46
N ASP A 246 2.60 -12.93 13.68
CA ASP A 246 2.10 -13.93 12.72
C ASP A 246 1.62 -13.28 11.41
N TYR A 247 0.95 -12.13 11.51
CA TYR A 247 0.50 -11.38 10.35
C TYR A 247 1.67 -10.79 9.56
N GLU A 248 2.70 -10.31 10.24
CA GLU A 248 3.93 -9.82 9.64
C GLU A 248 4.67 -10.95 8.93
N GLU A 249 4.76 -12.14 9.52
CA GLU A 249 5.34 -13.32 8.86
C GLU A 249 4.52 -13.72 7.62
N TYR A 250 3.19 -13.77 7.74
CA TYR A 250 2.29 -14.02 6.62
C TYR A 250 2.50 -13.00 5.50
N LEU A 251 2.46 -11.71 5.80
CA LEU A 251 2.70 -10.65 4.83
C LEU A 251 4.10 -10.72 4.23
N ASN A 252 5.15 -10.94 5.02
CA ASN A 252 6.52 -11.02 4.53
C ASN A 252 6.72 -12.22 3.59
N SER A 253 6.06 -13.35 3.89
CA SER A 253 6.04 -14.50 3.00
C SER A 253 5.46 -14.14 1.62
N MET A 254 4.51 -13.19 1.58
CA MET A 254 3.86 -12.74 0.35
C MET A 254 4.46 -11.46 -0.27
N ALA A 255 5.09 -10.59 0.52
CA ALA A 255 5.65 -9.29 0.09
C ALA A 255 6.94 -9.46 -0.71
N ASN A 256 7.66 -10.57 -0.51
CA ASN A 256 8.83 -10.98 -1.30
C ASN A 256 8.50 -11.27 -2.78
N GLU A 257 7.23 -11.19 -3.19
CA GLU A 257 6.77 -11.42 -4.57
C GLU A 257 6.75 -10.14 -5.42
N GLY A 258 7.00 -8.97 -4.80
CA GLY A 258 7.05 -7.69 -5.49
C GLY A 258 5.67 -7.10 -5.80
N LEU A 259 5.64 -5.77 -5.91
CA LEU A 259 4.44 -5.05 -6.33
C LEU A 259 4.54 -4.74 -7.80
N GLU A 260 3.56 -5.24 -8.53
CA GLU A 260 3.23 -4.79 -9.86
C GLU A 260 1.99 -3.91 -9.68
N GLU A 261 2.00 -2.72 -10.27
CA GLU A 261 0.89 -1.72 -10.29
C GLU A 261 1.09 -0.50 -9.36
N PRO A 262 0.66 0.70 -9.78
CA PRO A 262 -0.61 1.00 -10.44
C PRO A 262 -0.57 0.75 -11.94
N GLU A 263 -1.54 -0.01 -12.45
CA GLU A 263 -1.66 -0.33 -13.87
C GLU A 263 -2.35 0.78 -14.65
N ILE A 264 -1.78 1.09 -15.81
CA ILE A 264 -2.46 1.79 -16.89
C ILE A 264 -2.64 0.78 -18.03
N ARG A 265 -3.89 0.35 -18.24
CA ARG A 265 -4.32 -0.45 -19.38
C ARG A 265 -4.75 0.46 -20.53
N LEU A 266 -4.02 0.40 -21.63
CA LEU A 266 -4.33 1.14 -22.85
C LEU A 266 -4.53 0.17 -24.00
N VAL A 267 -5.67 0.24 -24.67
CA VAL A 267 -5.88 -0.55 -25.90
C VAL A 267 -4.84 -0.13 -26.94
N ILE A 268 -4.13 -1.10 -27.51
CA ILE A 268 -3.19 -0.84 -28.59
C ILE A 268 -3.99 -0.58 -29.87
N ASP A 269 -4.20 0.69 -30.16
CA ASP A 269 -4.79 1.14 -31.40
C ASP A 269 -4.07 2.37 -31.98
N GLN A 270 -4.55 2.84 -33.12
CA GLN A 270 -4.00 4.00 -33.83
C GLN A 270 -4.17 5.34 -33.07
N ASN A 271 -4.95 5.37 -32.00
CA ASN A 271 -5.29 6.58 -31.25
C ASN A 271 -4.45 6.77 -29.97
N LEU A 272 -3.58 5.82 -29.63
CA LEU A 272 -2.70 5.90 -28.45
C LEU A 272 -1.90 7.22 -28.44
N LYS A 273 -2.03 8.01 -27.36
CA LYS A 273 -1.35 9.31 -27.24
C LYS A 273 -0.21 9.27 -26.23
N LEU A 274 0.70 10.22 -26.36
CA LEU A 274 1.79 10.43 -25.40
C LEU A 274 1.25 10.76 -24.00
N GLU A 275 0.20 11.56 -23.91
CA GLU A 275 -0.43 11.97 -22.66
C GLU A 275 -0.95 10.76 -21.86
N ASP A 276 -1.48 9.75 -22.56
CA ASP A 276 -1.97 8.51 -21.96
C ASP A 276 -0.84 7.70 -21.30
N ILE A 277 0.39 7.83 -21.82
CA ILE A 277 1.61 7.17 -21.32
C ILE A 277 2.28 8.01 -20.22
N LEU A 278 2.25 9.34 -20.31
CA LEU A 278 2.93 10.24 -19.37
C LEU A 278 2.16 10.49 -18.07
N HIS A 279 0.87 10.13 -17.97
CA HIS A 279 0.11 10.20 -16.72
C HIS A 279 0.55 9.20 -15.62
N CYS A 280 1.59 8.41 -15.88
CA CYS A 280 2.23 7.52 -14.91
C CYS A 280 2.97 8.27 -13.78
N ASP A 281 3.55 9.46 -14.05
CA ASP A 281 4.49 10.12 -13.12
C ASP A 281 3.89 10.46 -11.74
N ASP A 282 2.61 10.85 -11.69
CA ASP A 282 1.93 11.20 -10.43
C ASP A 282 1.72 9.99 -9.51
N ARG A 283 1.59 8.78 -10.07
CA ARG A 283 1.25 7.56 -9.31
C ARG A 283 2.47 6.87 -8.68
N LYS A 284 3.67 7.15 -9.22
CA LYS A 284 4.95 6.52 -8.89
C LYS A 284 5.44 6.80 -7.47
N SER A 285 5.31 8.06 -7.04
CA SER A 285 6.02 8.53 -5.85
C SER A 285 5.30 8.21 -4.56
N TRP A 286 4.00 7.96 -4.61
CA TRP A 286 3.17 7.93 -3.42
C TRP A 286 3.50 6.74 -2.50
N PRO A 287 3.45 5.45 -2.89
CA PRO A 287 3.81 4.35 -1.97
C PRO A 287 5.19 4.54 -1.32
N MET A 288 6.19 4.99 -2.09
CA MET A 288 7.52 5.29 -1.53
C MET A 288 7.51 6.49 -0.57
N ARG A 289 6.76 7.56 -0.87
CA ARG A 289 6.57 8.69 0.06
C ARG A 289 5.79 8.27 1.31
N LEU A 290 4.92 7.27 1.21
CA LEU A 290 4.24 6.67 2.34
C LEU A 290 5.23 5.95 3.23
N ALA A 291 5.98 5.00 2.68
CA ALA A 291 7.02 4.27 3.41
C ALA A 291 7.96 5.22 4.16
N ASN A 292 8.54 6.20 3.45
CA ASN A 292 9.43 7.21 4.06
C ASN A 292 8.75 8.02 5.17
N PHE A 293 7.47 8.35 5.02
CA PHE A 293 6.71 9.04 6.06
C PHE A 293 6.50 8.13 7.29
N MET A 294 6.23 6.84 7.09
CA MET A 294 6.03 5.88 8.17
C MET A 294 7.30 5.68 8.99
N ASP A 295 8.44 5.52 8.34
CA ASP A 295 9.75 5.46 9.01
C ASP A 295 9.96 6.69 9.89
N ARG A 296 9.70 7.87 9.31
CA ARG A 296 9.83 9.13 10.03
C ARG A 296 8.82 9.27 11.17
N ALA A 297 7.60 8.78 10.98
CA ALA A 297 6.57 8.80 12.02
C ALA A 297 6.97 7.90 13.19
N LYS A 298 7.49 6.69 12.91
CA LYS A 298 7.99 5.75 13.91
C LYS A 298 9.10 6.39 14.76
N GLU A 299 10.09 7.02 14.13
CA GLU A 299 11.15 7.76 14.84
C GLU A 299 10.61 8.84 15.79
N LEU A 300 9.68 9.67 15.30
CA LEU A 300 9.08 10.74 16.11
C LEU A 300 8.28 10.18 17.29
N LEU A 301 7.58 9.06 17.08
CA LEU A 301 6.75 8.44 18.11
C LEU A 301 7.58 7.66 19.14
N VAL A 302 8.76 7.16 18.79
CA VAL A 302 9.75 6.67 19.76
C VAL A 302 10.25 7.79 20.68
N ILE A 303 10.56 8.96 20.12
CA ILE A 303 10.94 10.15 20.91
C ILE A 303 9.79 10.61 21.82
N PHE A 304 8.56 10.53 21.34
CA PHE A 304 7.39 10.82 22.15
C PHE A 304 7.30 9.84 23.33
N LYS A 305 7.28 8.54 23.08
CA LYS A 305 7.19 7.51 24.13
C LYS A 305 8.27 7.69 25.20
N SER A 306 9.54 7.84 24.81
CA SER A 306 10.65 7.98 25.75
C SER A 306 10.58 9.22 26.66
N LYS A 307 9.82 10.26 26.27
CA LYS A 307 9.62 11.47 27.09
C LYS A 307 8.51 11.35 28.12
N TYR A 308 7.52 10.50 27.85
CA TYR A 308 6.25 10.49 28.58
C TYR A 308 5.93 9.16 29.25
N GLU A 309 6.48 8.06 28.74
CA GLU A 309 6.41 6.79 29.47
C GLU A 309 7.39 6.85 30.64
N PRO A 310 6.99 6.37 31.83
CA PRO A 310 7.93 6.12 32.90
C PRO A 310 9.02 5.20 32.34
N THR A 311 10.29 5.56 32.51
CA THR A 311 11.36 4.56 32.45
C THR A 311 11.08 3.59 33.59
N ASP A 312 10.37 2.51 33.31
CA ASP A 312 10.45 1.34 34.16
C ASP A 312 11.94 1.03 34.30
N GLY A 313 12.42 0.90 35.55
CA GLY A 313 13.83 0.71 35.88
C GLY A 313 14.41 -0.62 35.41
N ARG A 314 14.02 -1.14 34.25
CA ARG A 314 14.77 -2.15 33.51
C ARG A 314 15.86 -1.41 32.76
N ALA A 315 17.03 -1.36 33.40
CA ALA A 315 18.28 -1.17 32.69
C ALA A 315 18.31 -2.09 31.48
N ASP A 316 18.88 -1.58 30.40
CA ASP A 316 19.31 -2.34 29.24
C ASP A 316 20.09 -3.59 29.70
N GLU A 317 19.42 -4.73 29.76
CA GLU A 317 20.06 -6.01 29.54
C GLU A 317 19.75 -6.37 28.08
N ASP A 318 20.82 -6.46 27.31
CA ASP A 318 20.92 -6.93 25.93
C ASP A 318 20.98 -5.84 24.82
N PHE A 319 22.15 -5.20 24.77
CA PHE A 319 22.82 -4.86 23.50
C PHE A 319 23.87 -5.91 23.17
#